data_AF-A0A847P2K7-F1
#
_entry.id   AF-A0A847P2K7-F1
#
_cell.length_a   1.000
_cell.length_b   1.000
_cell.length_c   1.000
_cell.angle_alpha   90.00
_cell.angle_beta   90.00
_cell.angle_gamma   90.00
#
_symmetry.space_group_name_H-M   'P 1'
#
loop_
_entity.id
_entity.type
_entity.pdbx_description
1 polymer ?
#
loop_
_entity_poly.entity_id
_entity_poly.type
_entity_poly.pdbx_seq_one_letter_code
_entity_poly.pdbx_strand_id
1 'polypeptide(L)' 'MPKYAIAFIAPTESAQLRHKIMEGENKEIALRKFFTEEASEFYSNDEQGFYYFKDDFFDTNTSSGSIIEI' A
#
# COMPACT_ATOMS: atom_id res chain seq x y z
N MET A 1 7.18 16.62 8.26
CA MET A 1 6.67 15.24 8.34
C MET A 1 7.51 14.39 7.41
N PRO A 2 7.93 13.18 7.82
CA PRO A 2 8.59 12.22 6.94
C PRO A 2 7.78 11.95 5.68
N LYS A 3 8.48 11.66 4.58
CA LYS A 3 7.88 11.27 3.31
C LYS A 3 8.23 9.82 3.01
N TYR A 4 7.26 9.09 2.46
CA TYR A 4 7.41 7.69 2.13
C TYR A 4 7.07 7.48 0.67
N ALA A 5 8.02 6.97 -0.11
CA ALA A 5 7.74 6.44 -1.43
C ALA A 5 7.13 5.04 -1.26
N ILE A 6 5.88 4.86 -1.69
CA ILE A 6 5.13 3.62 -1.57
C ILE A 6 4.79 3.11 -2.96
N ALA A 7 5.17 1.88 -3.27
CA ALA A 7 4.86 1.17 -4.50
C ALA A 7 4.10 -0.12 -4.18
N PHE A 8 3.06 -0.42 -4.96
CA PHE A 8 2.24 -1.62 -4.81
C PHE A 8 1.76 -2.13 -6.17
N ILE A 9 1.84 -3.44 -6.41
CA ILE A 9 1.28 -4.08 -7.61
C ILE A 9 -0.14 -4.55 -7.27
N ALA A 10 -1.14 -3.93 -7.88
CA ALA A 10 -2.54 -4.24 -7.62
C ALA A 10 -2.89 -5.69 -8.05
N PRO A 11 -3.65 -6.44 -7.23
CA PRO A 11 -4.02 -7.84 -7.49
C PRO A 11 -5.11 -7.94 -8.55
N THR A 12 -4.78 -7.53 -9.77
CA THR A 12 -5.67 -7.53 -10.95
C THR A 12 -5.04 -8.33 -12.08
N GLU A 13 -5.84 -8.77 -13.05
CA GLU A 13 -5.35 -9.50 -14.23
C GLU A 13 -4.25 -8.75 -15.00
N SER A 14 -4.26 -7.41 -14.94
CA SER A 14 -3.27 -6.56 -15.62
C SER A 14 -2.09 -6.11 -14.75
N ALA A 15 -2.02 -6.53 -13.47
CA ALA A 15 -0.94 -6.20 -12.52
C ALA A 15 -0.49 -4.73 -12.59
N GLN A 16 -1.37 -3.79 -12.25
CA GLN A 16 -1.08 -2.37 -12.33
C GLN A 16 -0.19 -1.90 -11.17
N LEU A 17 0.90 -1.20 -11.48
CA LEU A 17 1.73 -0.53 -10.48
C LEU A 17 1.05 0.75 -9.97
N ARG A 18 0.76 0.79 -8.67
CA ARG A 18 0.34 1.97 -7.93
C ARG A 18 1.54 2.52 -7.16
N HIS A 19 1.92 3.76 -7.44
CA HIS A 19 3.08 4.38 -6.80
C HIS A 19 2.77 5.83 -6.41
N LYS A 20 3.05 6.19 -5.16
CA LYS A 20 2.80 7.52 -4.62
C LYS A 20 3.75 7.88 -3.49
N ILE A 21 4.06 9.17 -3.37
CA ILE A 21 4.75 9.72 -2.21
C ILE A 21 3.71 10.13 -1.17
N MET A 22 3.79 9.54 0.01
CA MET A 22 2.87 9.79 1.12
C MET A 22 3.56 10.52 2.27
N GLU A 23 2.89 11.52 2.83
CA GLU A 23 3.33 12.17 4.06
C GLU A 23 2.72 11.47 5.28
N GLY A 24 3.55 11.14 6.27
CA GLY A 24 3.09 10.46 7.49
C GLY A 24 4.09 10.59 8.62
N GLU A 25 3.61 10.48 9.85
CA GLU A 25 4.49 10.49 11.04
C GLU A 25 5.35 9.21 11.11
N ASN A 26 4.84 8.11 10.57
CA ASN A 26 5.52 6.82 10.48
C ASN A 26 5.03 6.04 9.24
N LYS A 27 5.70 4.91 8.94
CA LYS A 27 5.36 4.01 7.82
C LYS A 27 3.91 3.51 7.86
N GLU A 28 3.39 3.13 9.03
CA GLU A 28 2.03 2.62 9.19
C GLU A 28 0.97 3.65 8.79
N ILE A 29 1.13 4.91 9.24
CA ILE A 29 0.23 6.01 8.89
C ILE A 29 0.30 6.32 7.39
N ALA A 30 1.50 6.35 6.82
CA ALA A 30 1.68 6.58 5.38
C ALA A 30 1.04 5.46 4.54
N LEU A 31 1.22 4.21 4.97
CA LEU A 31 0.66 3.03 4.31
C LEU A 31 -0.87 2.98 4.39
N ARG A 32 -1.47 3.38 5.53
CA ARG A 32 -2.94 3.52 5.66
C ARG A 32 -3.50 4.59 4.73
N LYS A 33 -2.84 5.73 4.61
CA LYS A 33 -3.26 6.77 3.64
C LYS A 33 -3.16 6.26 2.21
N PHE A 34 -2.07 5.57 1.88
CA PHE A 34 -1.89 4.97 0.55
C PHE A 34 -3.01 3.98 0.25
N PHE A 35 -3.36 3.12 1.21
CA PHE A 35 -4.47 2.19 1.05
C PHE A 35 -5.77 2.91 0.69
N THR A 36 -6.15 3.93 1.47
CA THR A 36 -7.37 4.69 1.22
C THR A 36 -7.38 5.35 -0.16
N GLU A 37 -6.25 5.92 -0.58
CA GLU A 37 -6.16 6.72 -1.82
C GLU A 37 -5.95 5.90 -3.10
N GLU A 38 -5.22 4.77 -3.02
CA GLU A 38 -4.71 4.08 -4.21
C GLU A 38 -5.03 2.59 -4.27
N ALA A 39 -5.38 1.93 -3.15
CA ALA A 39 -5.59 0.48 -3.11
C ALA A 39 -7.01 0.07 -2.71
N SER A 40 -7.79 0.97 -2.08
CA SER A 40 -9.11 0.66 -1.52
C SER A 40 -10.12 0.14 -2.55
N GLU A 41 -9.92 0.40 -3.84
CA GLU A 41 -10.75 -0.18 -4.92
C GLU A 41 -10.59 -1.70 -5.08
N PHE A 42 -9.49 -2.29 -4.58
CA PHE A 42 -9.18 -3.72 -4.70
C PHE A 42 -9.49 -4.52 -3.42
N TYR A 43 -9.93 -3.85 -2.35
CA TYR A 43 -10.15 -4.44 -1.04
C TYR A 43 -11.48 -3.93 -0.46
N SER A 44 -11.93 -4.56 0.63
CA SER A 44 -13.03 -4.01 1.43
C SER A 44 -12.61 -2.67 2.04
N ASN A 45 -13.50 -1.67 2.05
CA ASN A 45 -13.23 -0.36 2.67
C ASN A 45 -13.48 -0.41 4.20
N ASP A 46 -12.78 -1.31 4.88
CA ASP A 46 -12.84 -1.52 6.33
C ASP A 46 -11.47 -1.96 6.88
N GLU A 47 -11.41 -2.24 8.18
CA GLU A 47 -10.18 -2.67 8.85
C GLU A 47 -9.68 -4.04 8.35
N GLN A 48 -10.60 -4.92 7.94
CA GLN A 48 -10.21 -6.22 7.38
C GLN A 48 -9.57 -6.05 6.01
N GLY A 49 -10.09 -5.15 5.17
CA GLY A 49 -9.48 -4.85 3.87
C GLY A 49 -8.07 -4.28 3.99
N PHE A 50 -7.83 -3.39 4.96
CA PHE A 50 -6.46 -2.91 5.23
C PHE A 50 -5.54 -4.04 5.70
N TYR A 51 -6.06 -4.98 6.52
CA TYR A 51 -5.29 -6.15 6.96
C TYR A 51 -4.86 -7.03 5.78
N TYR A 52 -5.80 -7.39 4.90
CA TYR A 52 -5.48 -8.19 3.69
C TYR A 52 -4.53 -7.45 2.75
N PHE A 53 -4.75 -6.16 2.52
CA PHE A 53 -3.81 -5.34 1.75
C PHE A 53 -2.39 -5.39 2.34
N LYS A 54 -2.27 -5.30 3.66
CA LYS A 54 -0.97 -5.32 4.33
C LYS A 54 -0.29 -6.68 4.22
N ASP A 55 -1.04 -7.77 4.32
CA ASP A 55 -0.52 -9.13 4.11
C ASP A 55 0.00 -9.29 2.67
N ASP A 56 -0.76 -8.86 1.66
CA ASP A 56 -0.32 -8.88 0.26
C ASP A 56 0.90 -7.98 0.03
N PHE A 57 0.90 -6.78 0.60
CA PHE A 57 1.96 -5.79 0.45
C PHE A 57 3.30 -6.31 0.97
N PHE A 58 3.29 -7.05 2.08
CA PHE A 58 4.51 -7.61 2.70
C PHE A 58 4.73 -9.09 2.35
N ASP A 59 3.93 -9.69 1.47
CA ASP A 59 4.15 -11.05 1.01
C ASP A 59 5.46 -11.16 0.21
N THR A 60 6.42 -11.86 0.80
CA THR A 60 7.75 -12.06 0.22
C THR A 60 7.75 -12.95 -1.01
N ASN A 61 6.71 -13.75 -1.21
CA ASN A 61 6.63 -14.65 -2.37
C ASN A 61 6.28 -13.88 -3.65
N THR A 62 5.45 -12.85 -3.53
CA THR A 62 4.97 -12.04 -4.64
C THR A 62 5.72 -10.71 -4.77
N SER A 63 6.38 -10.25 -3.70
CA SER A 63 7.10 -8.96 -3.66
C SER A 63 6.23 -7.79 -4.14
N SER A 64 4.96 -7.82 -3.73
CA SER A 64 3.92 -6.95 -4.27
C SER A 64 4.00 -5.51 -3.77
N GLY A 65 4.67 -5.25 -2.64
CA GLY A 65 4.75 -3.93 -2.02
C GLY A 65 6.17 -3.49 -1.63
N SER A 66 6.40 -2.18 -1.64
CA SER A 66 7.63 -1.54 -1.14
C SER A 66 7.35 -0.18 -0.53
N ILE A 67 7.99 0.10 0.61
CA ILE A 67 7.90 1.40 1.31
C ILE A 67 9.27 1.87 1.79
N ILE A 68 9.69 3.04 1.32
CA ILE A 68 10.99 3.64 1.60
C ILE A 68 10.78 5.06 2.12
N GLU A 69 11.46 5.43 3.21
CA GLU A 69 11.48 6.81 3.72
C GLU A 69 12.46 7.66 2.89
N ILE A 70 12.04 8.87 2.49
CA ILE A 70 12.79 9.78 1.61
C ILE A 70 12.84 11.21 2.14
#